data_AF-A0A0N5BEM9-F1
#
_entry.id   AF-A0A0N5BEM9-F1
#
_cell.length_a   1.000
_cell.length_b   1.000
_cell.length_c   1.000
_cell.angle_alpha   90.00
_cell.angle_beta   90.00
_cell.angle_gamma   90.00
#
_symmetry.space_group_name_H-M   'P 1'
#
loop_
_entity.id
_entity.type
_entity.pdbx_description
1 polymer ?
#
loop_
_entity_poly.entity_id
_entity_poly.type
_entity_poly.pdbx_seq_one_letter_code
_entity_poly.pdbx_strand_id
1 'polypeptide(L)'
;MNVVILILYTYALVSVSNGNIVIIVDENNPNVPKAIEFEPLNTTLETTDLNGYLDFEVKPCENFYLFSCGKWIKTQKNTSRIIQPSSLANSNMNFLRFLDEFYRGKYNDKSRTVKNLHNLLMKCFQQPLTFFEDCQLEILNFAHYAVSSVFLKKNKIKNEENGDYNIVEDMIKRIKEELRLIIDEKKDIFDEETRKHFLHKLNTMKFERNFDKYNVSNVELMDDCYESIGINYNDRIENVIETIKNFKALSDNDNDDLKSCRGKIFQLHKSMHQYVYGNAWYNPEENYFSINSDYLNEPSFSAYYPMSLNYGNLGYTIAHEILHAFDNNNYKYMPIGGNYFRKNATQFSIENYEKKSDCFVKQYGMQKETMTNKSVNGSLTLSENIPDNGGLKIAHRAYMKYLQSIDGKDLVLDGFEKFTHEQLFFISVGRSECRYMEKKELEELIENDPHTPAEIRTNVVLSNYKPFSKAFKCELNSKMNPENKCELWKTQLQN
;
A
#
# COMPACT_ATOMS: atom_id res chain seq x y z
N MET A 1 -9.02 -23.05 -68.56
CA MET A 1 -7.61 -22.65 -68.76
C MET A 1 -7.36 -21.47 -67.84
N ASN A 2 -6.90 -21.66 -66.60
CA ASN A 2 -5.55 -22.02 -66.13
C ASN A 2 -4.44 -21.04 -66.51
N VAL A 3 -3.75 -20.56 -65.45
CA VAL A 3 -2.32 -20.19 -65.21
C VAL A 3 -2.35 -19.00 -64.23
N VAL A 4 -2.12 -19.08 -62.91
CA VAL A 4 -1.10 -19.65 -62.00
C VAL A 4 0.29 -18.95 -62.05
N ILE A 5 0.80 -18.62 -60.85
CA ILE A 5 2.19 -18.38 -60.36
C ILE A 5 2.61 -16.88 -60.28
N LEU A 6 2.79 -16.22 -59.11
CA LEU A 6 3.73 -16.31 -57.95
C LEU A 6 5.07 -15.55 -58.14
N ILE A 7 5.48 -14.81 -57.08
CA ILE A 7 6.86 -14.46 -56.61
C ILE A 7 7.18 -12.95 -56.42
N LEU A 8 7.19 -12.56 -55.12
CA LEU A 8 8.16 -11.80 -54.30
C LEU A 8 8.87 -10.52 -54.82
N TYR A 9 8.86 -9.46 -53.99
CA TYR A 9 10.07 -9.02 -53.27
C TYR A 9 9.73 -8.33 -51.93
N THR A 10 10.36 -8.86 -50.89
CA THR A 10 10.47 -8.39 -49.51
C THR A 10 11.32 -7.13 -49.39
N TYR A 11 10.95 -6.22 -48.48
CA TYR A 11 11.91 -5.66 -47.54
C TYR A 11 11.35 -5.78 -46.13
N ALA A 12 11.84 -6.81 -45.43
CA ALA A 12 11.83 -6.84 -43.99
C ALA A 12 12.85 -5.80 -43.51
N LEU A 13 12.39 -4.81 -42.76
CA LEU A 13 13.20 -4.23 -41.70
C LEU A 13 12.59 -4.74 -40.40
N VAL A 14 13.28 -5.72 -39.83
CA VAL A 14 13.12 -6.11 -38.44
C VAL A 14 13.57 -4.91 -37.61
N SER A 15 12.63 -4.20 -36.99
CA SER A 15 12.91 -3.51 -35.74
C SER A 15 11.99 -4.08 -34.67
N VAL A 16 12.55 -5.05 -33.94
CA VAL A 16 12.11 -5.39 -32.60
C VAL A 16 12.42 -4.16 -31.74
N SER A 17 11.42 -3.38 -31.34
CA SER A 17 11.38 -2.66 -30.06
C SER A 17 10.15 -1.75 -29.99
N ASN A 18 9.51 -1.81 -28.82
CA ASN A 18 8.60 -0.83 -28.24
C ASN A 18 7.17 -0.84 -28.79
N GLY A 19 6.33 -1.63 -28.10
CA GLY A 19 4.88 -1.54 -28.21
C GLY A 19 4.40 -0.17 -27.77
N ASN A 20 3.91 0.62 -28.72
CA ASN A 20 3.07 1.78 -28.45
C ASN A 20 1.61 1.35 -28.58
N ILE A 21 0.83 1.51 -27.51
CA ILE A 21 -0.64 1.41 -27.56
C ILE A 21 -1.16 2.74 -28.10
N VAL A 22 -1.92 2.70 -29.18
CA VAL A 22 -2.66 3.86 -29.71
C VAL A 22 -4.06 3.85 -29.10
N ILE A 23 -4.37 4.83 -28.25
CA ILE A 23 -5.75 5.13 -27.84
C ILE A 23 -6.34 6.08 -28.87
N ILE A 24 -7.42 5.68 -29.55
CA ILE A 24 -8.16 6.55 -30.48
C ILE A 24 -9.00 7.52 -29.64
N VAL A 25 -8.70 8.81 -29.71
CA VAL A 25 -9.46 9.89 -29.07
C VAL A 25 -10.22 10.67 -30.15
N ASP A 26 -11.50 10.93 -29.91
CA ASP A 26 -12.44 11.65 -30.78
C ASP A 26 -11.90 13.04 -31.21
N GLU A 27 -11.76 13.25 -32.53
CA GLU A 27 -11.10 14.42 -33.15
C GLU A 27 -11.90 15.74 -33.07
N ASN A 28 -13.04 15.80 -32.37
CA ASN A 28 -13.96 16.96 -32.45
C ASN A 28 -13.98 17.90 -31.23
N ASN A 29 -13.04 17.83 -30.28
CA ASN A 29 -13.01 18.74 -29.13
C ASN A 29 -11.80 19.71 -29.15
N PRO A 30 -12.00 21.04 -29.37
CA PRO A 30 -10.92 22.00 -29.52
C PRO A 30 -10.22 22.46 -28.23
N ASN A 31 -10.48 21.83 -27.06
CA ASN A 31 -9.91 22.21 -25.76
C ASN A 31 -8.97 21.17 -25.11
N VAL A 32 -8.27 20.34 -25.88
CA VAL A 32 -7.29 19.38 -25.34
C VAL A 32 -5.85 19.85 -25.65
N PRO A 33 -4.93 19.90 -24.66
CA PRO A 33 -3.52 20.24 -24.91
C PRO A 33 -2.84 19.24 -25.85
N LYS A 34 -1.99 19.76 -26.73
CA LYS A 34 -1.22 19.00 -27.73
C LYS A 34 -0.24 18.00 -27.08
N ALA A 35 -0.24 16.78 -27.64
CA ALA A 35 0.80 15.76 -27.67
C ALA A 35 1.81 15.74 -26.50
N ILE A 36 1.58 14.81 -25.57
CA ILE A 36 2.59 14.32 -24.62
C ILE A 36 3.50 13.37 -25.41
N GLU A 37 4.77 13.73 -25.59
CA GLU A 37 5.81 12.78 -26.00
C GLU A 37 6.00 11.77 -24.85
N PHE A 38 5.60 10.51 -25.08
CA PHE A 38 5.84 9.42 -24.14
C PHE A 38 7.30 8.96 -24.24
N GLU A 39 8.02 9.02 -23.12
CA GLU A 39 9.27 8.29 -22.94
C GLU A 39 9.04 6.78 -23.15
N PRO A 40 10.03 6.03 -23.69
CA PRO A 40 9.87 4.59 -23.89
C PRO A 40 9.55 3.88 -22.57
N LEU A 41 8.53 3.01 -22.59
CA LEU A 41 8.11 2.13 -21.51
C LEU A 41 9.32 1.56 -20.76
N ASN A 42 9.48 1.94 -19.49
CA ASN A 42 10.64 1.52 -18.69
C ASN A 42 10.41 0.14 -18.03
N THR A 43 10.03 -0.87 -18.84
CA THR A 43 9.83 -2.27 -18.39
C THR A 43 11.09 -2.88 -17.78
N THR A 44 12.27 -2.33 -18.08
CA THR A 44 13.56 -2.79 -17.53
C THR A 44 13.74 -2.51 -16.05
N LEU A 45 13.14 -1.43 -15.51
CA LEU A 45 13.24 -1.12 -14.08
C LEU A 45 12.40 -2.10 -13.24
N GLU A 46 11.18 -2.37 -13.68
CA GLU A 46 10.22 -3.27 -13.01
C GLU A 46 10.68 -4.74 -13.03
N THR A 47 11.25 -5.18 -14.14
CA THR A 47 11.77 -6.55 -14.29
C THR A 47 13.00 -6.79 -13.42
N THR A 48 13.84 -5.77 -13.26
CA THR A 48 14.95 -5.78 -12.30
C THR A 48 14.43 -5.83 -10.87
N ASP A 49 13.39 -5.05 -10.58
CA ASP A 49 12.78 -4.95 -9.27
C ASP A 49 12.14 -6.28 -8.85
N LEU A 50 11.21 -6.84 -9.63
CA LEU A 50 10.53 -8.11 -9.30
C LEU A 50 11.50 -9.30 -9.16
N ASN A 51 12.59 -9.34 -9.95
CA ASN A 51 13.63 -10.38 -9.84
C ASN A 51 14.43 -10.31 -8.52
N GLY A 52 14.54 -9.11 -7.94
CA GLY A 52 15.16 -8.88 -6.63
C GLY A 52 14.32 -9.41 -5.47
N TYR A 53 13.02 -9.64 -5.67
CA TYR A 53 12.09 -10.14 -4.66
C TYR A 53 11.90 -11.66 -4.75
N LEU A 54 11.63 -12.18 -5.96
CA LEU A 54 11.25 -13.58 -6.14
C LEU A 54 12.38 -14.57 -5.84
N ASP A 55 12.09 -15.53 -4.98
CA ASP A 55 12.96 -16.67 -4.68
C ASP A 55 12.45 -17.94 -5.38
N PHE A 56 13.00 -18.22 -6.56
CA PHE A 56 12.63 -19.39 -7.36
C PHE A 56 13.09 -20.73 -6.76
N GLU A 57 13.89 -20.72 -5.69
CA GLU A 57 14.24 -21.95 -4.94
C GLU A 57 13.07 -22.43 -4.07
N VAL A 58 12.13 -21.53 -3.74
CA VAL A 58 10.93 -21.83 -2.96
C VAL A 58 9.78 -22.11 -3.91
N LYS A 59 9.09 -23.24 -3.73
CA LYS A 59 7.91 -23.53 -4.55
C LYS A 59 6.71 -22.69 -4.08
N PRO A 60 5.94 -22.09 -5.01
CA PRO A 60 4.75 -21.30 -4.67
C PRO A 60 3.73 -22.01 -3.76
N CYS A 61 3.60 -23.34 -3.91
CA CYS A 61 2.65 -24.15 -3.13
C CYS A 61 3.18 -24.60 -1.76
N GLU A 62 4.45 -24.33 -1.43
CA GLU A 62 5.06 -24.64 -0.13
C GLU A 62 5.07 -23.41 0.80
N ASN A 63 5.49 -22.26 0.27
CA ASN A 63 5.47 -21.00 1.00
C ASN A 63 5.45 -19.84 0.01
N PHE A 64 4.27 -19.28 -0.25
CA PHE A 64 4.13 -18.25 -1.25
C PHE A 64 4.79 -16.94 -0.84
N TYR A 65 4.75 -16.59 0.45
CA TYR A 65 5.46 -15.43 0.98
C TYR A 65 6.97 -15.49 0.73
N LEU A 66 7.60 -16.63 1.02
CA LEU A 66 9.04 -16.78 0.76
C LEU A 66 9.35 -16.88 -0.74
N PHE A 67 8.45 -17.45 -1.54
CA PHE A 67 8.56 -17.38 -3.00
C PHE A 67 8.50 -15.94 -3.52
N SER A 68 7.61 -15.09 -2.98
CA SER A 68 7.43 -13.71 -3.42
C SER A 68 8.43 -12.72 -2.82
N CYS A 69 9.01 -13.00 -1.65
CA CYS A 69 9.83 -12.05 -0.88
C CYS A 69 11.24 -12.56 -0.54
N GLY A 70 11.54 -13.84 -0.74
CA GLY A 70 12.68 -14.51 -0.11
C GLY A 70 14.03 -13.89 -0.44
N LYS A 71 14.26 -13.48 -1.70
CA LYS A 71 15.50 -12.77 -2.07
C LYS A 71 15.57 -11.39 -1.42
N TRP A 72 14.49 -10.62 -1.47
CA TRP A 72 14.47 -9.29 -0.87
C TRP A 72 14.72 -9.35 0.64
N ILE A 73 14.07 -10.28 1.37
CA ILE A 73 14.31 -10.50 2.81
C ILE A 73 15.78 -10.84 3.10
N LYS A 74 16.41 -11.71 2.28
CA LYS A 74 17.84 -12.04 2.39
C LYS A 74 18.72 -10.79 2.22
N THR A 75 18.37 -9.87 1.33
CA THR A 75 19.10 -8.60 1.17
C THR A 75 18.93 -7.67 2.38
N GLN A 76 17.70 -7.52 2.89
CA GLN A 76 17.44 -6.66 4.06
C GLN A 76 18.18 -7.14 5.31
N LYS A 77 18.27 -8.46 5.53
CA LYS A 77 19.04 -9.04 6.64
C LYS A 77 20.53 -8.68 6.61
N ASN A 78 21.09 -8.42 5.43
CA ASN A 78 22.47 -7.96 5.28
C ASN A 78 22.60 -6.45 5.51
N THR A 79 21.58 -5.67 5.10
CA THR A 79 21.53 -4.20 5.24
C THR A 79 21.19 -3.74 6.66
N SER A 80 20.33 -4.46 7.40
CA SER A 80 19.94 -4.12 8.78
C SER A 80 21.11 -4.17 9.76
N ARG A 81 22.20 -4.87 9.40
CA ARG A 81 23.49 -4.82 10.12
C ARG A 81 24.21 -3.47 10.01
N ILE A 82 23.82 -2.64 9.03
CA ILE A 82 24.48 -1.37 8.68
C ILE A 82 23.56 -0.17 8.97
N ILE A 83 22.25 -0.31 8.81
CA ILE A 83 21.25 0.75 9.01
C ILE A 83 20.14 0.20 9.92
N GLN A 84 19.92 0.81 11.09
CA GLN A 84 18.95 0.35 12.10
C GLN A 84 17.53 0.95 11.97
N PRO A 85 16.77 0.67 10.90
CA PRO A 85 15.32 0.57 11.02
C PRO A 85 14.95 -0.90 11.11
N SER A 86 14.44 -1.29 12.26
CA SER A 86 14.20 -2.68 12.60
C SER A 86 12.97 -3.26 11.86
N SER A 87 12.06 -2.41 11.35
CA SER A 87 10.98 -2.77 10.42
C SER A 87 11.10 -2.02 9.08
N LEU A 88 11.45 -2.74 8.00
CA LEU A 88 11.51 -2.19 6.64
C LEU A 88 10.33 -2.72 5.80
N ALA A 89 9.55 -1.79 5.24
CA ALA A 89 8.52 -2.02 4.24
C ALA A 89 8.83 -1.21 2.97
N ASN A 90 8.19 -1.53 1.85
CA ASN A 90 8.47 -0.89 0.55
C ASN A 90 8.25 0.64 0.57
N SER A 91 7.14 1.12 1.16
CA SER A 91 6.85 2.56 1.31
C SER A 91 7.94 3.29 2.11
N ASN A 92 8.51 2.62 3.12
CA ASN A 92 9.61 3.19 3.91
C ASN A 92 10.86 3.45 3.04
N MET A 93 11.12 2.64 2.02
CA MET A 93 12.30 2.81 1.16
C MET A 93 12.26 4.10 0.34
N ASN A 94 11.08 4.54 -0.11
CA ASN A 94 10.94 5.79 -0.85
C ASN A 94 11.30 6.99 0.00
N PHE A 95 10.81 7.03 1.25
CA PHE A 95 11.15 8.10 2.17
C PHE A 95 12.62 8.04 2.62
N LEU A 96 13.19 6.85 2.83
CA LEU A 96 14.62 6.71 3.15
C LEU A 96 15.53 7.21 2.01
N ARG A 97 15.18 6.91 0.74
CA ARG A 97 15.87 7.47 -0.42
C ARG A 97 15.72 8.98 -0.49
N PHE A 98 14.54 9.51 -0.17
CA PHE A 98 14.30 10.95 -0.10
C PHE A 98 15.16 11.61 0.99
N LEU A 99 15.30 10.96 2.15
CA LEU A 99 16.17 11.41 3.24
C LEU A 99 17.64 11.47 2.81
N ASP A 100 18.17 10.46 2.12
CA ASP A 100 19.54 10.48 1.56
C ASP A 100 19.74 11.66 0.58
N GLU A 101 18.76 11.92 -0.28
CA GLU A 101 18.81 13.07 -1.18
C GLU A 101 18.76 14.41 -0.44
N PHE A 102 17.99 14.49 0.65
CA PHE A 102 17.98 15.64 1.55
C PHE A 102 19.34 15.83 2.25
N TYR A 103 19.97 14.76 2.72
CA TYR A 103 21.32 14.79 3.27
C TYR A 103 22.35 15.36 2.29
N ARG A 104 22.18 15.09 0.99
CA ARG A 104 23.02 15.62 -0.10
C ARG A 104 22.66 17.05 -0.51
N GLY A 105 21.65 17.66 0.11
CA GLY A 105 21.24 19.04 -0.14
C GLY A 105 20.37 19.23 -1.39
N LYS A 106 19.84 18.14 -1.97
CA LYS A 106 19.02 18.18 -3.21
C LYS A 106 17.76 19.05 -3.07
N TYR A 107 17.27 19.23 -1.85
CA TYR A 107 16.00 19.92 -1.56
C TYR A 107 16.18 21.29 -0.90
N ASN A 108 17.40 21.84 -0.88
CA ASN A 108 17.70 23.14 -0.25
C ASN A 108 17.03 24.34 -0.95
N ASP A 109 16.54 24.16 -2.17
CA ASP A 109 15.78 25.16 -2.93
C ASP A 109 14.27 25.12 -2.65
N LYS A 110 13.77 24.09 -1.95
CA LYS A 110 12.33 23.87 -1.76
C LYS A 110 11.72 24.65 -0.61
N SER A 111 12.51 24.98 0.41
CA SER A 111 12.08 25.83 1.53
C SER A 111 13.28 26.39 2.28
N ARG A 112 13.08 27.55 2.93
CA ARG A 112 14.12 28.15 3.79
C ARG A 112 14.42 27.27 5.00
N THR A 113 13.39 26.69 5.61
CA THR A 113 13.53 25.78 6.76
C THR A 113 14.32 24.54 6.37
N VAL A 114 14.00 23.91 5.24
CA VAL A 114 14.72 22.71 4.76
C VAL A 114 16.21 23.01 4.58
N LYS A 115 16.55 24.15 3.97
CA LYS A 115 17.94 24.60 3.83
C LYS A 115 18.62 24.82 5.19
N ASN A 116 17.93 25.45 6.15
CA ASN A 116 18.47 25.67 7.49
C ASN A 116 18.73 24.35 8.22
N LEU A 117 17.79 23.41 8.15
CA LEU A 117 17.92 22.07 8.75
C LEU A 117 19.08 21.29 8.13
N HIS A 118 19.23 21.33 6.81
CA HIS A 118 20.40 20.76 6.14
C HIS A 118 21.71 21.39 6.64
N ASN A 119 21.77 22.71 6.78
CA ASN A 119 22.95 23.38 7.32
C ASN A 119 23.25 22.98 8.79
N LEU A 120 22.23 22.76 9.62
CA LEU A 120 22.41 22.22 10.97
C LEU A 120 23.00 20.81 10.94
N LEU A 121 22.54 19.94 10.04
CA LEU A 121 23.15 18.62 9.84
C LEU A 121 24.63 18.75 9.43
N MET A 122 24.96 19.68 8.52
CA MET A 122 26.34 19.96 8.13
C MET A 122 27.20 20.46 9.31
N LYS A 123 26.62 21.24 10.24
CA LYS A 123 27.29 21.61 11.50
C LYS A 123 27.56 20.40 12.39
N CYS A 124 26.62 19.43 12.47
CA CYS A 124 26.85 18.18 13.20
C CYS A 124 28.04 17.39 12.64
N PHE A 125 28.17 17.28 11.31
CA PHE A 125 29.29 16.59 10.66
C PHE A 125 30.68 17.19 10.99
N GLN A 126 30.72 18.43 11.48
CA GLN A 126 31.96 19.10 11.89
C GLN A 126 32.32 18.87 13.36
N GLN A 127 31.48 18.16 14.12
CA GLN A 127 31.67 17.90 15.55
C GLN A 127 32.47 16.60 15.80
N PRO A 128 33.03 16.42 17.01
CA PRO A 128 33.67 15.16 17.40
C PRO A 128 32.69 13.97 17.32
N LEU A 129 33.23 12.78 17.01
CA LEU A 129 32.43 11.55 16.83
C LEU A 129 31.50 11.24 18.02
N THR A 130 31.94 11.56 19.24
CA THR A 130 31.18 11.34 20.49
C THR A 130 29.91 12.19 20.60
N PHE A 131 29.81 13.28 19.84
CA PHE A 131 28.63 14.16 19.80
C PHE A 131 27.88 14.06 18.48
N PHE A 132 28.58 13.65 17.42
CA PHE A 132 28.07 13.56 16.06
C PHE A 132 26.77 12.76 15.95
N GLU A 133 26.73 11.53 16.47
CA GLU A 133 25.58 10.62 16.34
C GLU A 133 24.32 11.20 17.00
N ASP A 134 24.46 11.65 18.25
CA ASP A 134 23.38 12.31 19.00
C ASP A 134 22.91 13.58 18.30
N CYS A 135 23.84 14.41 17.81
CA CYS A 135 23.54 15.65 17.09
C CYS A 135 22.69 15.36 15.84
N GLN A 136 23.11 14.40 15.03
CA GLN A 136 22.37 14.03 13.82
C GLN A 136 20.98 13.52 14.13
N LEU A 137 20.84 12.62 15.11
CA LEU A 137 19.55 12.04 15.47
C LEU A 137 18.57 13.13 15.92
N GLU A 138 19.01 14.07 16.76
CA GLU A 138 18.18 15.17 17.24
C GLU A 138 17.77 16.12 16.11
N ILE A 139 18.70 16.50 15.23
CA ILE A 139 18.38 17.37 14.10
C ILE A 139 17.47 16.67 13.10
N LEU A 140 17.65 15.37 12.83
CA LEU A 140 16.76 14.61 11.95
C LEU A 140 15.34 14.49 12.51
N ASN A 141 15.22 14.18 13.80
CA ASN A 141 13.91 14.15 14.47
C ASN A 141 13.27 15.54 14.38
N PHE A 142 14.01 16.60 14.67
CA PHE A 142 13.50 17.95 14.53
C PHE A 142 13.13 18.32 13.09
N ALA A 143 13.87 17.82 12.09
CA ALA A 143 13.65 18.09 10.67
C ALA A 143 12.50 17.28 10.04
N HIS A 144 12.02 16.24 10.72
CA HIS A 144 11.14 15.25 10.13
C HIS A 144 9.85 15.86 9.57
N TYR A 145 9.21 16.79 10.28
CA TYR A 145 8.02 17.48 9.74
C TYR A 145 8.34 18.23 8.45
N ALA A 146 9.41 19.03 8.42
CA ALA A 146 9.83 19.77 7.22
C ALA A 146 10.11 18.86 6.02
N VAL A 147 10.89 17.81 6.24
CA VAL A 147 11.28 16.86 5.18
C VAL A 147 10.05 16.12 4.68
N SER A 148 9.18 15.66 5.58
CA SER A 148 7.92 14.99 5.23
C SER A 148 6.97 15.90 4.45
N SER A 149 6.86 17.19 4.81
CA SER A 149 6.03 18.13 4.06
C SER A 149 6.46 18.24 2.59
N VAL A 150 7.77 18.35 2.34
CA VAL A 150 8.30 18.41 0.97
C VAL A 150 8.09 17.08 0.25
N PHE A 151 8.34 15.96 0.91
CA PHE A 151 8.13 14.62 0.36
C PHE A 151 6.68 14.41 -0.11
N LEU A 152 5.71 14.69 0.78
CA LEU A 152 4.30 14.54 0.49
C LEU A 152 3.83 15.50 -0.61
N LYS A 153 4.27 16.76 -0.57
CA LYS A 153 3.96 17.73 -1.64
C LYS A 153 4.49 17.26 -2.99
N LYS A 154 5.73 16.75 -3.03
CA LYS A 154 6.35 16.23 -4.24
C LYS A 154 5.57 15.05 -4.81
N ASN A 155 5.22 14.08 -3.97
CA ASN A 155 4.44 12.91 -4.39
C ASN A 155 3.07 13.32 -4.92
N LYS A 156 2.35 14.23 -4.23
CA LYS A 156 1.06 14.75 -4.69
C LYS A 156 1.15 15.39 -6.08
N ILE A 157 2.12 16.28 -6.30
CA ILE A 157 2.31 16.94 -7.59
C ILE A 157 2.60 15.90 -8.69
N LYS A 158 3.52 14.98 -8.43
CA LYS A 158 3.90 13.91 -9.38
C LYS A 158 2.70 13.03 -9.75
N ASN A 159 1.87 12.65 -8.78
CA ASN A 159 0.70 11.81 -9.04
C ASN A 159 -0.37 12.53 -9.88
N GLU A 160 -0.57 13.83 -9.65
CA GLU A 160 -1.51 14.63 -10.46
C GLU A 160 -0.95 14.85 -11.88
N GLU A 161 0.33 15.19 -12.03
CA GLU A 161 0.98 15.40 -13.34
C GLU A 161 0.98 14.13 -14.21
N ASN A 162 1.20 12.97 -13.59
CA ASN A 162 1.16 11.68 -14.29
C ASN A 162 -0.27 11.19 -14.60
N GLY A 163 -1.29 11.81 -14.00
CA GLY A 163 -2.66 11.31 -14.08
C GLY A 163 -2.88 9.97 -13.38
N ASP A 164 -2.05 9.64 -12.37
CA ASP A 164 -2.07 8.38 -11.63
C ASP A 164 -3.48 8.12 -11.04
N TYR A 165 -4.12 9.17 -10.52
CA TYR A 165 -5.47 9.08 -9.95
C TYR A 165 -6.55 8.65 -10.94
N ASN A 166 -6.38 8.84 -12.25
CA ASN A 166 -7.36 8.38 -13.24
C ASN A 166 -7.41 6.85 -13.30
N ILE A 167 -6.24 6.21 -13.21
CA ILE A 167 -6.13 4.74 -13.17
C ILE A 167 -6.69 4.23 -11.85
N VAL A 168 -6.32 4.87 -10.73
CA VAL A 168 -6.78 4.51 -9.39
C VAL A 168 -8.31 4.58 -9.28
N GLU A 169 -8.93 5.64 -9.80
CA GLU A 169 -10.39 5.80 -9.74
C GLU A 169 -11.14 4.78 -10.61
N ASP A 170 -10.60 4.39 -11.78
CA ASP A 170 -11.17 3.28 -12.55
C ASP A 170 -11.05 1.95 -11.81
N MET A 171 -9.91 1.69 -11.16
CA MET A 171 -9.73 0.52 -10.30
C MET A 171 -10.75 0.50 -9.16
N ILE A 172 -10.91 1.61 -8.44
CA ILE A 172 -11.89 1.76 -7.35
C ILE A 172 -13.29 1.47 -7.86
N LYS A 173 -13.68 2.04 -9.00
CA LYS A 173 -15.00 1.82 -9.60
C LYS A 173 -15.25 0.34 -9.87
N ARG A 174 -14.28 -0.37 -10.46
CA ARG A 174 -14.38 -1.81 -10.76
C ARG A 174 -14.42 -2.67 -9.49
N ILE A 175 -13.62 -2.31 -8.49
CA ILE A 175 -13.59 -2.99 -7.18
C ILE A 175 -14.92 -2.81 -6.45
N LYS A 176 -15.47 -1.59 -6.40
CA LYS A 176 -16.79 -1.31 -5.82
C LYS A 176 -17.89 -2.08 -6.55
N GLU A 177 -17.83 -2.18 -7.88
CA GLU A 177 -18.80 -2.96 -8.65
C GLU A 177 -18.72 -4.46 -8.33
N GLU A 178 -17.53 -5.04 -8.16
CA GLU A 178 -17.40 -6.43 -7.74
C GLU A 178 -17.92 -6.68 -6.33
N LEU A 179 -17.66 -5.77 -5.39
CA LEU A 179 -18.22 -5.87 -4.04
C LEU A 179 -19.74 -5.74 -4.06
N ARG A 180 -20.30 -4.84 -4.89
CA ARG A 180 -21.76 -4.69 -5.07
C ARG A 180 -22.40 -6.02 -5.49
N LEU A 181 -21.83 -6.67 -6.51
CA LEU A 181 -22.30 -7.98 -6.99
C LEU A 181 -22.18 -9.06 -5.91
N ILE A 182 -21.07 -9.09 -5.18
CA ILE A 182 -20.88 -10.04 -4.08
C ILE A 182 -21.93 -9.82 -3.00
N ILE A 183 -22.17 -8.57 -2.56
CA ILE A 183 -23.21 -8.27 -1.57
C ILE A 183 -24.56 -8.81 -2.02
N ASP A 184 -24.96 -8.55 -3.27
CA ASP A 184 -26.24 -9.03 -3.84
C ASP A 184 -26.39 -10.56 -3.84
N GLU A 185 -25.29 -11.28 -4.09
CA GLU A 185 -25.25 -12.75 -4.10
C GLU A 185 -25.35 -13.37 -2.70
N LYS A 186 -25.04 -12.62 -1.63
CA LYS A 186 -24.94 -13.11 -0.25
C LYS A 186 -26.25 -13.28 0.50
N LYS A 187 -27.23 -13.92 -0.13
CA LYS A 187 -28.57 -14.17 0.44
C LYS A 187 -28.58 -15.19 1.58
N ASP A 188 -27.56 -16.03 1.66
CA ASP A 188 -27.38 -17.04 2.71
C ASP A 188 -26.80 -16.47 4.00
N ILE A 189 -26.16 -15.30 3.94
CA ILE A 189 -25.54 -14.63 5.10
C ILE A 189 -26.32 -13.40 5.48
N PHE A 190 -26.70 -12.57 4.51
CA PHE A 190 -27.38 -11.30 4.74
C PHE A 190 -28.78 -11.36 4.17
N ASP A 191 -29.78 -10.91 4.93
CA ASP A 191 -31.14 -10.72 4.41
C ASP A 191 -31.25 -9.48 3.50
N GLU A 192 -32.42 -9.32 2.86
CA GLU A 192 -32.61 -8.24 1.88
C GLU A 192 -32.43 -6.84 2.49
N GLU A 193 -32.90 -6.63 3.72
CA GLU A 193 -32.74 -5.38 4.44
C GLU A 193 -31.25 -5.05 4.65
N THR A 194 -30.50 -6.00 5.22
CA THR A 194 -29.06 -5.82 5.47
C THR A 194 -28.27 -5.63 4.17
N ARG A 195 -28.62 -6.32 3.09
CA ARG A 195 -27.97 -6.10 1.78
C ARG A 195 -28.25 -4.70 1.23
N LYS A 196 -29.50 -4.20 1.29
CA LYS A 196 -29.82 -2.82 0.85
C LYS A 196 -29.01 -1.78 1.63
N HIS A 197 -28.91 -1.98 2.93
CA HIS A 197 -28.09 -1.19 3.83
C HIS A 197 -26.60 -1.21 3.50
N PHE A 198 -26.04 -2.39 3.19
CA PHE A 198 -24.64 -2.52 2.78
C PHE A 198 -24.36 -1.85 1.43
N LEU A 199 -25.25 -2.03 0.45
CA LEU A 199 -25.17 -1.36 -0.84
C LEU A 199 -25.23 0.16 -0.69
N HIS A 200 -26.10 0.67 0.19
CA HIS A 200 -26.14 2.10 0.47
C HIS A 200 -24.83 2.61 1.08
N LYS A 201 -24.26 1.89 2.05
CA LYS A 201 -22.95 2.23 2.66
C LYS A 201 -21.84 2.23 1.60
N LEU A 202 -21.80 1.22 0.73
CA LEU A 202 -20.83 1.13 -0.37
C LEU A 202 -21.00 2.28 -1.37
N ASN A 203 -22.24 2.61 -1.75
CA ASN A 203 -22.52 3.65 -2.73
C ASN A 203 -22.17 5.04 -2.22
N THR A 204 -22.37 5.30 -0.93
CA THR A 204 -22.06 6.59 -0.29
C THR A 204 -20.61 6.72 0.14
N MET A 205 -19.82 5.64 0.10
CA MET A 205 -18.41 5.64 0.44
C MET A 205 -17.60 6.52 -0.52
N LYS A 206 -16.81 7.43 0.04
CA LYS A 206 -15.96 8.37 -0.71
C LYS A 206 -14.51 7.88 -0.79
N PHE A 207 -13.83 8.28 -1.86
CA PHE A 207 -12.39 8.19 -1.97
C PHE A 207 -11.81 9.60 -1.86
N GLU A 208 -10.86 9.80 -0.94
CA GLU A 208 -10.20 11.09 -0.70
C GLU A 208 -8.75 11.06 -1.21
N ARG A 209 -8.47 11.73 -2.33
CA ARG A 209 -7.13 11.74 -2.97
C ARG A 209 -6.04 12.40 -2.12
N ASN A 210 -6.43 13.43 -1.37
CA ASN A 210 -5.54 14.42 -0.77
C ASN A 210 -5.80 14.58 0.73
N PHE A 211 -6.17 13.49 1.42
CA PHE A 211 -6.43 13.57 2.85
C PHE A 211 -5.18 14.06 3.58
N ASP A 212 -5.27 15.29 4.04
CA ASP A 212 -4.26 16.00 4.78
C ASP A 212 -4.97 16.94 5.75
N LYS A 213 -5.70 16.34 6.68
CA LYS A 213 -6.57 17.04 7.64
C LYS A 213 -5.84 18.15 8.40
N TYR A 214 -4.54 18.02 8.57
CA TYR A 214 -3.71 18.96 9.32
C TYR A 214 -2.81 19.82 8.44
N ASN A 215 -2.96 19.77 7.11
CA ASN A 215 -2.13 20.49 6.13
C ASN A 215 -0.62 20.21 6.30
N VAL A 216 -0.24 18.97 6.64
CA VAL A 216 1.14 18.56 6.85
C VAL A 216 1.96 18.51 5.57
N SER A 217 1.33 18.48 4.39
CA SER A 217 1.99 18.58 3.08
C SER A 217 2.18 20.03 2.60
N ASN A 218 1.65 21.03 3.33
CA ASN A 218 1.81 22.43 2.95
C ASN A 218 3.17 22.95 3.43
N VAL A 219 4.09 23.20 2.48
CA VAL A 219 5.45 23.67 2.76
C VAL A 219 5.50 25.09 3.32
N GLU A 220 4.57 25.97 2.95
CA GLU A 220 4.52 27.35 3.48
C GLU A 220 4.09 27.35 4.95
N LEU A 221 3.01 26.63 5.28
CA LEU A 221 2.57 26.46 6.67
C LEU A 221 3.61 25.72 7.53
N MET A 222 4.39 24.85 6.90
CA MET A 222 5.53 24.22 7.57
C MET A 222 6.61 25.25 7.89
N ASP A 223 7.01 26.10 6.93
CA ASP A 223 7.99 27.18 7.17
C ASP A 223 7.52 28.11 8.29
N ASP A 224 6.24 28.53 8.27
CA ASP A 224 5.63 29.35 9.32
C ASP A 224 5.72 28.69 10.70
N CYS A 225 5.48 27.37 10.76
CA CYS A 225 5.57 26.62 12.01
C CYS A 225 6.99 26.63 12.59
N TYR A 226 8.02 26.38 11.78
CA TYR A 226 9.40 26.41 12.28
C TYR A 226 9.86 27.83 12.64
N GLU A 227 9.40 28.86 11.92
CA GLU A 227 9.67 30.25 12.27
C GLU A 227 9.02 30.63 13.61
N SER A 228 7.79 30.16 13.87
CA SER A 228 7.06 30.45 15.10
C SER A 228 7.71 29.91 16.39
N ILE A 229 8.50 28.84 16.29
CA ILE A 229 9.25 28.29 17.44
C ILE A 229 10.43 29.20 17.81
N GLY A 230 10.95 30.00 16.86
CA GLY A 230 11.95 31.03 17.15
C GLY A 230 13.36 30.52 17.45
N ILE A 231 13.73 29.33 16.95
CA ILE A 231 15.10 28.79 17.14
C ILE A 231 16.11 29.57 16.28
N ASN A 232 17.17 30.05 16.92
CA ASN A 232 18.28 30.72 16.22
C ASN A 232 19.26 29.69 15.62
N TYR A 233 19.06 29.34 14.34
CA TYR A 233 19.91 28.37 13.63
C TYR A 233 21.38 28.79 13.46
N ASN A 234 21.71 30.06 13.69
CA ASN A 234 23.08 30.57 13.60
C ASN A 234 23.90 30.34 14.87
N ASP A 235 23.27 29.96 15.98
CA ASP A 235 23.98 29.69 17.24
C ASP A 235 24.88 28.44 17.14
N ARG A 236 25.66 28.22 18.20
CA ARG A 236 26.39 26.98 18.44
C ARG A 236 25.44 25.79 18.41
N ILE A 237 25.87 24.71 17.77
CA ILE A 237 25.01 23.55 17.53
C ILE A 237 24.55 22.91 18.84
N GLU A 238 25.36 22.98 19.89
CA GLU A 238 25.04 22.50 21.23
C GLU A 238 23.85 23.27 21.83
N ASN A 239 23.84 24.61 21.71
CA ASN A 239 22.74 25.45 22.17
C ASN A 239 21.45 25.21 21.37
N VAL A 240 21.58 25.01 20.05
CA VAL A 240 20.45 24.69 19.18
C VAL A 240 19.81 23.38 19.60
N ILE A 241 20.62 22.34 19.85
CA ILE A 241 20.13 21.03 20.29
C ILE A 241 19.48 21.12 21.67
N GLU A 242 20.08 21.83 22.62
CA GLU A 242 19.47 22.04 23.95
C GLU A 242 18.10 22.71 23.82
N THR A 243 17.99 23.73 22.96
CA THR A 243 16.73 24.42 22.69
C THR A 243 15.68 23.46 22.08
N ILE A 244 16.07 22.65 21.09
CA ILE A 244 15.20 21.63 20.47
C ILE A 244 14.71 20.63 21.54
N LYS A 245 15.60 20.12 22.39
CA LYS A 245 15.25 19.18 23.47
C LYS A 245 14.27 19.80 24.47
N ASN A 246 14.47 21.06 24.83
CA ASN A 246 13.57 21.78 25.73
C ASN A 246 12.17 21.91 25.11
N PHE A 247 12.06 22.28 23.84
CA PHE A 247 10.75 22.36 23.17
C PHE A 247 10.09 20.99 23.01
N LYS A 248 10.86 19.94 22.76
CA LYS A 248 10.35 18.56 22.73
C LYS A 248 9.75 18.17 24.08
N ALA A 249 10.48 18.39 25.18
CA ALA A 249 10.00 18.10 26.53
C ALA A 249 8.73 18.89 26.88
N LEU A 250 8.65 20.17 26.48
CA LEU A 250 7.43 20.97 26.63
C LEU A 250 6.26 20.38 25.82
N SER A 251 6.52 19.95 24.59
CA SER A 251 5.50 19.34 23.74
C SER A 251 4.95 18.02 24.32
N ASP A 252 5.84 17.20 24.87
CA ASP A 252 5.48 15.95 25.54
C ASP A 252 4.63 16.22 26.78
N ASN A 253 5.05 17.17 27.62
CA ASN A 253 4.32 17.54 28.84
C ASN A 253 2.92 18.12 28.55
N ASP A 254 2.81 18.95 27.52
CA ASP A 254 1.56 19.59 27.13
C ASP A 254 0.66 18.66 26.29
N ASN A 255 1.14 17.46 25.95
CA ASN A 255 0.47 16.50 25.09
C ASN A 255 0.00 17.11 23.76
N ASP A 256 0.86 17.88 23.09
CA ASP A 256 0.50 18.44 21.80
C ASP A 256 0.09 17.36 20.78
N ASP A 257 -0.65 17.77 19.76
CA ASP A 257 -1.03 16.97 18.61
C ASP A 257 -0.80 17.74 17.29
N LEU A 258 -1.15 17.15 16.14
CA LEU A 258 -0.95 17.80 14.84
C LEU A 258 -1.78 19.08 14.61
N LYS A 259 -2.62 19.51 15.57
CA LYS A 259 -3.34 20.79 15.45
C LYS A 259 -2.44 21.99 15.74
N SER A 260 -1.32 21.82 16.46
CA SER A 260 -0.38 22.89 16.79
C SER A 260 0.95 22.72 16.04
N CYS A 261 1.68 23.82 15.82
CA CYS A 261 3.00 23.76 15.19
C CYS A 261 4.01 22.95 16.03
N ARG A 262 4.00 23.14 17.35
CA ARG A 262 4.87 22.39 18.27
C ARG A 262 4.56 20.89 18.22
N GLY A 263 3.28 20.51 18.16
CA GLY A 263 2.91 19.11 17.99
C GLY A 263 3.30 18.53 16.63
N LYS A 264 3.12 19.26 15.53
CA LYS A 264 3.60 18.82 14.21
C LYS A 264 5.11 18.55 14.18
N ILE A 265 5.90 19.42 14.82
CA ILE A 265 7.36 19.32 14.85
C ILE A 265 7.84 18.21 15.80
N PHE A 266 7.27 18.10 17.01
CA PHE A 266 7.83 17.27 18.08
C PHE A 266 7.06 15.98 18.37
N GLN A 267 5.80 15.84 17.92
CA GLN A 267 4.93 14.69 18.17
C GLN A 267 4.75 13.78 16.94
N LEU A 268 5.83 13.56 16.20
CA LEU A 268 5.84 12.83 14.93
C LEU A 268 5.18 11.45 15.01
N HIS A 269 5.49 10.69 16.06
CA HIS A 269 5.02 9.32 16.24
C HIS A 269 3.50 9.22 16.44
N LYS A 270 2.85 10.27 16.94
CA LYS A 270 1.41 10.25 17.23
C LYS A 270 0.56 10.21 15.95
N SER A 271 1.05 10.78 14.85
CA SER A 271 0.21 10.93 13.65
C SER A 271 0.97 11.17 12.34
N MET A 272 2.18 11.76 12.33
CA MET A 272 2.95 11.94 11.08
C MET A 272 3.34 10.61 10.45
N HIS A 273 3.54 9.57 11.27
CA HIS A 273 3.85 8.23 10.79
C HIS A 273 2.80 7.72 9.78
N GLN A 274 1.51 7.99 10.03
CA GLN A 274 0.42 7.61 9.11
C GLN A 274 0.55 8.28 7.73
N TYR A 275 0.93 9.56 7.70
CA TYR A 275 1.04 10.32 6.43
C TYR A 275 2.28 9.98 5.63
N VAL A 276 3.36 9.49 6.25
CA VAL A 276 4.63 9.22 5.54
C VAL A 276 4.78 7.74 5.23
N TYR A 277 4.46 6.87 6.18
CA TYR A 277 4.72 5.44 6.11
C TYR A 277 3.45 4.60 5.97
N GLY A 278 2.28 5.17 6.24
CA GLY A 278 1.00 4.50 6.03
C GLY A 278 0.70 4.31 4.55
N ASN A 279 0.07 3.20 4.18
CA ASN A 279 -0.25 2.87 2.79
C ASN A 279 -1.61 3.46 2.39
N ALA A 280 -2.65 3.09 3.13
CA ALA A 280 -4.03 3.52 2.97
C ALA A 280 -4.75 3.37 4.32
N TRP A 281 -5.96 3.92 4.43
CA TRP A 281 -6.82 3.71 5.59
C TRP A 281 -8.29 3.99 5.26
N TYR A 282 -9.18 3.36 6.01
CA TYR A 282 -10.61 3.63 6.04
C TYR A 282 -11.01 4.38 7.32
N ASN A 283 -11.87 5.39 7.18
CA ASN A 283 -12.49 6.10 8.28
C ASN A 283 -13.97 5.70 8.42
N PRO A 284 -14.35 5.02 9.51
CA PRO A 284 -15.72 4.57 9.72
C PRO A 284 -16.72 5.68 10.06
N GLU A 285 -16.29 6.79 10.64
CA GLU A 285 -17.14 7.91 11.06
C GLU A 285 -17.66 8.69 9.84
N GLU A 286 -16.80 8.88 8.83
CA GLU A 286 -17.09 9.67 7.64
C GLU A 286 -17.34 8.81 6.39
N ASN A 287 -17.20 7.48 6.49
CA ASN A 287 -17.34 6.52 5.39
C ASN A 287 -16.49 6.90 4.16
N TYR A 288 -15.21 7.17 4.37
CA TYR A 288 -14.27 7.35 3.27
C TYR A 288 -13.03 6.49 3.48
N PHE A 289 -12.32 6.24 2.40
CA PHE A 289 -10.96 5.73 2.45
C PHE A 289 -10.03 6.65 1.67
N SER A 290 -8.75 6.62 2.02
CA SER A 290 -7.71 7.39 1.36
C SER A 290 -6.49 6.52 1.13
N ILE A 291 -5.72 6.87 0.10
CA ILE A 291 -4.47 6.21 -0.25
C ILE A 291 -3.38 7.26 -0.09
N ASN A 292 -2.31 6.89 0.59
CA ASN A 292 -1.16 7.77 0.73
C ASN A 292 -0.57 8.08 -0.65
N SER A 293 -0.24 9.35 -0.89
CA SER A 293 0.41 9.77 -2.13
C SER A 293 1.69 8.98 -2.46
N ASP A 294 2.45 8.53 -1.46
CA ASP A 294 3.63 7.69 -1.73
C ASP A 294 3.29 6.26 -2.16
N TYR A 295 2.11 5.78 -1.79
CA TYR A 295 1.66 4.44 -2.20
C TYR A 295 1.28 4.39 -3.69
N LEU A 296 1.23 5.55 -4.36
CA LEU A 296 1.16 5.69 -5.82
C LEU A 296 2.54 5.80 -6.49
N ASN A 297 3.58 5.31 -5.81
CA ASN A 297 4.91 5.14 -6.35
C ASN A 297 5.28 3.65 -6.40
N GLU A 298 6.33 3.36 -7.17
CA GLU A 298 6.95 2.04 -7.15
C GLU A 298 7.47 1.71 -5.74
N PRO A 299 7.37 0.44 -5.31
CA PRO A 299 6.88 -0.70 -6.08
C PRO A 299 5.37 -0.96 -5.98
N SER A 300 4.62 -0.09 -5.28
CA SER A 300 3.19 -0.30 -5.03
C SER A 300 2.31 -0.03 -6.24
N PHE A 301 2.69 0.95 -7.05
CA PHE A 301 1.94 1.36 -8.23
C PHE A 301 2.86 2.05 -9.26
N SER A 302 2.54 1.84 -10.53
CA SER A 302 3.04 2.67 -11.63
C SER A 302 2.03 2.67 -12.77
N ALA A 303 1.83 3.82 -13.41
CA ALA A 303 1.03 3.89 -14.63
C ALA A 303 1.61 3.03 -15.77
N TYR A 304 2.89 2.64 -15.66
CA TYR A 304 3.60 1.82 -16.64
C TYR A 304 3.62 0.33 -16.32
N TYR A 305 3.14 -0.09 -15.15
CA TYR A 305 3.08 -1.51 -14.78
C TYR A 305 1.95 -2.23 -15.52
N PRO A 306 2.10 -3.54 -15.81
CA PRO A 306 0.96 -4.38 -16.15
C PRO A 306 -0.11 -4.26 -15.08
N MET A 307 -1.38 -4.25 -15.49
CA MET A 307 -2.47 -4.10 -14.54
C MET A 307 -2.57 -5.29 -13.58
N SER A 308 -2.02 -6.47 -13.93
CA SER A 308 -1.82 -7.55 -12.96
C SER A 308 -1.08 -7.09 -11.70
N LEU A 309 0.00 -6.31 -11.85
CA LEU A 309 0.77 -5.86 -10.68
C LEU A 309 0.03 -4.77 -9.92
N ASN A 310 -0.54 -3.78 -10.63
CA ASN A 310 -1.32 -2.71 -10.00
C ASN A 310 -2.54 -3.26 -9.24
N TYR A 311 -3.29 -4.19 -9.82
CA TYR A 311 -4.42 -4.81 -9.12
C TYR A 311 -3.99 -5.72 -7.97
N GLY A 312 -2.88 -6.44 -8.11
CA GLY A 312 -2.42 -7.34 -7.05
C GLY A 312 -1.81 -6.62 -5.85
N ASN A 313 -1.27 -5.42 -6.03
CA ASN A 313 -0.78 -4.60 -4.92
C ASN A 313 -1.81 -3.52 -4.54
N LEU A 314 -1.85 -2.42 -5.29
CA LEU A 314 -2.76 -1.30 -5.00
C LEU A 314 -4.24 -1.71 -5.02
N GLY A 315 -4.67 -2.51 -6.00
CA GLY A 315 -6.06 -2.97 -6.08
C GLY A 315 -6.47 -3.85 -4.90
N TYR A 316 -5.56 -4.70 -4.42
CA TYR A 316 -5.75 -5.49 -3.21
C TYR A 316 -5.89 -4.59 -1.98
N THR A 317 -5.00 -3.61 -1.80
CA THR A 317 -5.08 -2.62 -0.72
C THR A 317 -6.38 -1.81 -0.77
N ILE A 318 -6.79 -1.31 -1.94
CA ILE A 318 -8.06 -0.59 -2.12
C ILE A 318 -9.24 -1.45 -1.68
N ALA A 319 -9.27 -2.72 -2.12
CA ALA A 319 -10.36 -3.62 -1.77
C ALA A 319 -10.38 -3.96 -0.28
N HIS A 320 -9.21 -4.07 0.36
CA HIS A 320 -9.04 -4.21 1.81
C HIS A 320 -9.64 -3.00 2.54
N GLU A 321 -9.25 -1.77 2.19
CA GLU A 321 -9.79 -0.55 2.83
C GLU A 321 -11.30 -0.40 2.66
N ILE A 322 -11.83 -0.68 1.46
CA ILE A 322 -13.28 -0.66 1.22
C ILE A 322 -13.97 -1.69 2.12
N LEU A 323 -13.35 -2.84 2.38
CA LEU A 323 -13.93 -3.89 3.22
C LEU A 323 -13.86 -3.60 4.71
N HIS A 324 -13.03 -2.67 5.18
CA HIS A 324 -13.13 -2.20 6.57
C HIS A 324 -14.50 -1.61 6.87
N ALA A 325 -15.23 -1.07 5.89
CA ALA A 325 -16.63 -0.66 6.09
C ALA A 325 -17.55 -1.84 6.46
N PHE A 326 -17.14 -3.07 6.20
CA PHE A 326 -17.91 -4.30 6.39
C PHE A 326 -17.17 -5.35 7.23
N ASP A 327 -16.11 -4.96 7.94
CA ASP A 327 -15.37 -5.82 8.85
C ASP A 327 -16.14 -6.09 10.14
N ASN A 328 -15.54 -6.88 11.05
CA ASN A 328 -16.16 -7.27 12.31
C ASN A 328 -16.54 -6.08 13.23
N ASN A 329 -15.85 -4.95 13.11
CA ASN A 329 -16.09 -3.76 13.93
C ASN A 329 -17.19 -2.88 13.30
N ASN A 330 -17.29 -2.85 11.97
CA ASN A 330 -18.03 -1.82 11.24
C ASN A 330 -19.29 -2.32 10.51
N TYR A 331 -19.46 -3.63 10.29
CA TYR A 331 -20.58 -4.16 9.51
C TYR A 331 -21.96 -3.88 10.13
N LYS A 332 -22.02 -3.77 11.47
CA LYS A 332 -23.28 -3.52 12.20
C LYS A 332 -23.74 -2.07 12.08
N TYR A 333 -22.89 -1.16 11.63
CA TYR A 333 -23.09 0.28 11.78
C TYR A 333 -23.03 1.02 10.44
N MET A 334 -23.93 1.99 10.28
CA MET A 334 -23.88 2.98 9.22
C MET A 334 -23.67 4.36 9.84
N PRO A 335 -22.67 5.12 9.42
CA PRO A 335 -22.53 6.51 9.83
C PRO A 335 -23.68 7.33 9.24
N ILE A 336 -24.31 8.15 10.07
CA ILE A 336 -25.39 9.07 9.67
C ILE A 336 -24.97 10.54 9.82
N GLY A 337 -23.66 10.79 9.94
CA GLY A 337 -23.05 12.11 10.11
C GLY A 337 -22.64 12.39 11.56
N GLY A 338 -21.45 12.99 11.74
CA GLY A 338 -20.81 13.11 13.05
C GLY A 338 -20.46 11.74 13.65
N ASN A 339 -20.30 11.65 14.98
CA ASN A 339 -20.03 10.39 15.69
C ASN A 339 -21.29 9.53 15.91
N TYR A 340 -22.31 9.67 15.05
CA TYR A 340 -23.59 8.98 15.18
C TYR A 340 -23.70 7.82 14.18
N PHE A 341 -24.11 6.66 14.71
CA PHE A 341 -24.24 5.44 13.95
C PHE A 341 -25.63 4.85 14.10
N ARG A 342 -26.18 4.33 12.99
CA ARG A 342 -27.42 3.54 12.98
C ARG A 342 -27.07 2.06 12.85
N LYS A 343 -27.79 1.19 13.60
CA LYS A 343 -27.70 -0.26 13.41
C LYS A 343 -28.22 -0.61 12.01
N ASN A 344 -27.37 -1.26 11.22
CA ASN A 344 -27.54 -1.44 9.78
C ASN A 344 -27.66 -2.92 9.37
N ALA A 345 -27.61 -3.85 10.33
CA ALA A 345 -27.75 -5.28 10.12
C ALA A 345 -28.82 -5.88 11.04
N THR A 346 -29.62 -6.78 10.48
CA THR A 346 -30.63 -7.55 11.22
C THR A 346 -29.99 -8.64 12.08
N GLN A 347 -30.76 -9.19 13.02
CA GLN A 347 -30.26 -10.25 13.90
C GLN A 347 -29.86 -11.52 13.13
N PHE A 348 -30.66 -11.93 12.15
CA PHE A 348 -30.34 -13.05 11.25
C PHE A 348 -28.98 -12.86 10.57
N SER A 349 -28.75 -11.65 10.04
CA SER A 349 -27.51 -11.32 9.33
C SER A 349 -26.31 -11.27 10.26
N ILE A 350 -26.49 -10.78 11.49
CA ILE A 350 -25.46 -10.73 12.53
C ILE A 350 -25.02 -12.14 12.92
N GLU A 351 -25.96 -13.03 13.22
CA GLU A 351 -25.65 -14.42 13.64
C GLU A 351 -24.91 -15.20 12.55
N ASN A 352 -25.34 -15.05 11.28
CA ASN A 352 -24.65 -15.70 10.17
C ASN A 352 -23.27 -15.10 9.90
N TYR A 353 -23.11 -13.78 10.01
CA TYR A 353 -21.81 -13.12 9.88
C TYR A 353 -20.84 -13.61 10.96
N GLU A 354 -21.26 -13.62 12.22
CA GLU A 354 -20.42 -14.06 13.36
C GLU A 354 -20.03 -15.54 13.20
N LYS A 355 -20.98 -16.40 12.84
CA LYS A 355 -20.70 -17.83 12.57
C LYS A 355 -19.68 -18.04 11.44
N LYS A 356 -19.70 -17.20 10.41
CA LYS A 356 -18.71 -17.27 9.32
C LYS A 356 -17.36 -16.69 9.75
N SER A 357 -17.38 -15.64 10.55
CA SER A 357 -16.19 -14.97 11.08
C SER A 357 -15.40 -15.86 12.04
N ASP A 358 -16.09 -16.70 12.82
CA ASP A 358 -15.48 -17.72 13.70
C ASP A 358 -14.53 -18.68 12.97
N CYS A 359 -14.73 -18.91 11.67
CA CYS A 359 -13.81 -19.70 10.86
C CYS A 359 -12.42 -19.05 10.85
N PHE A 360 -12.36 -17.73 10.61
CA PHE A 360 -11.11 -16.99 10.55
C PHE A 360 -10.43 -16.94 11.91
N VAL A 361 -11.18 -16.69 13.00
CA VAL A 361 -10.64 -16.72 14.37
C VAL A 361 -9.91 -18.04 14.64
N LYS A 362 -10.55 -19.16 14.32
CA LYS A 362 -9.96 -20.49 14.51
C LYS A 362 -8.78 -20.73 13.57
N GLN A 363 -8.92 -20.43 12.28
CA GLN A 363 -7.90 -20.68 11.28
C GLN A 363 -6.61 -19.92 11.56
N TYR A 364 -6.71 -18.63 11.84
CA TYR A 364 -5.56 -17.78 12.17
C TYR A 364 -5.00 -18.12 13.55
N GLY A 365 -5.86 -18.43 14.54
CA GLY A 365 -5.45 -18.87 15.87
C GLY A 365 -4.62 -20.16 15.89
N MET A 366 -4.75 -21.01 14.87
CA MET A 366 -3.94 -22.23 14.71
C MET A 366 -2.56 -21.96 14.08
N GLN A 367 -2.32 -20.77 13.54
CA GLN A 367 -1.04 -20.44 12.90
C GLN A 367 0.02 -20.13 13.95
N LYS A 368 1.26 -20.50 13.64
CA LYS A 368 2.44 -20.17 14.43
C LYS A 368 3.48 -19.51 13.55
N GLU A 369 4.08 -18.45 14.08
CA GLU A 369 5.15 -17.74 13.37
C GLU A 369 6.46 -18.52 13.54
N THR A 370 7.20 -18.68 12.43
CA THR A 370 8.35 -19.58 12.31
C THR A 370 9.55 -19.16 13.18
N MET A 371 9.85 -17.86 13.30
CA MET A 371 11.00 -17.33 14.03
C MET A 371 10.81 -17.26 15.55
N THR A 372 9.59 -16.98 15.98
CA THR A 372 9.20 -16.73 17.39
C THR A 372 8.49 -17.93 18.01
N ASN A 373 7.92 -18.82 17.18
CA ASN A 373 7.06 -19.94 17.58
C ASN A 373 5.82 -19.51 18.38
N LYS A 374 5.47 -18.21 18.34
CA LYS A 374 4.25 -17.67 18.97
C LYS A 374 3.04 -17.92 18.07
N SER A 375 1.90 -18.18 18.70
CA SER A 375 0.62 -18.31 18.00
C SER A 375 0.01 -16.94 17.73
N VAL A 376 -0.62 -16.78 16.58
CA VAL A 376 -1.40 -15.57 16.26
C VAL A 376 -2.68 -15.55 17.08
N ASN A 377 -3.09 -14.38 17.58
CA ASN A 377 -4.40 -14.22 18.18
C ASN A 377 -5.44 -13.95 17.07
N GLY A 378 -6.17 -14.99 16.67
CA GLY A 378 -7.18 -14.90 15.60
C GLY A 378 -8.35 -13.97 15.92
N SER A 379 -8.64 -13.70 17.20
CA SER A 379 -9.67 -12.73 17.60
C SER A 379 -9.16 -11.29 17.50
N LEU A 380 -7.92 -11.04 17.94
CA LEU A 380 -7.27 -9.73 17.82
C LEU A 380 -7.17 -9.31 16.35
N THR A 381 -6.80 -10.25 15.49
CA THR A 381 -6.51 -9.97 14.07
C THR A 381 -7.73 -10.04 13.15
N LEU A 382 -8.92 -10.31 13.70
CA LEU A 382 -10.12 -10.59 12.91
C LEU A 382 -10.55 -9.40 12.03
N SER A 383 -10.36 -8.16 12.52
CA SER A 383 -10.72 -6.96 11.77
C SER A 383 -9.88 -6.77 10.51
N GLU A 384 -8.67 -7.33 10.45
CA GLU A 384 -7.76 -7.27 9.30
C GLU A 384 -7.91 -8.52 8.41
N ASN A 385 -8.03 -9.70 9.03
CA ASN A 385 -8.10 -10.97 8.31
C ASN A 385 -9.33 -11.07 7.40
N ILE A 386 -10.47 -10.47 7.79
CA ILE A 386 -11.69 -10.44 6.97
C ILE A 386 -11.50 -9.58 5.71
N PRO A 387 -11.10 -8.29 5.84
CA PRO A 387 -10.70 -7.46 4.70
C PRO A 387 -9.61 -8.06 3.82
N ASP A 388 -8.61 -8.74 4.37
CA ASP A 388 -7.58 -9.40 3.55
C ASP A 388 -8.18 -10.49 2.64
N ASN A 389 -8.97 -11.38 3.21
CA ASN A 389 -9.54 -12.50 2.45
C ASN A 389 -10.60 -12.03 1.45
N GLY A 390 -11.45 -11.09 1.85
CA GLY A 390 -12.42 -10.50 0.94
C GLY A 390 -11.77 -9.60 -0.12
N GLY A 391 -10.76 -8.84 0.27
CA GLY A 391 -10.07 -7.85 -0.56
C GLY A 391 -9.34 -8.53 -1.70
N LEU A 392 -8.61 -9.62 -1.40
CA LEU A 392 -7.98 -10.46 -2.42
C LEU A 392 -9.02 -10.93 -3.46
N LYS A 393 -10.16 -11.43 -2.98
CA LYS A 393 -11.22 -11.94 -3.85
C LYS A 393 -11.80 -10.85 -4.76
N ILE A 394 -12.10 -9.68 -4.20
CA ILE A 394 -12.71 -8.57 -4.93
C ILE A 394 -11.72 -8.00 -5.95
N ALA A 395 -10.48 -7.74 -5.53
CA ALA A 395 -9.43 -7.23 -6.39
C ALA A 395 -9.13 -8.20 -7.54
N HIS A 396 -9.01 -9.49 -7.26
CA HIS A 396 -8.80 -10.50 -8.29
C HIS A 396 -9.96 -10.56 -9.29
N ARG A 397 -11.21 -10.53 -8.82
CA ARG A 397 -12.37 -10.52 -9.71
C ARG A 397 -12.42 -9.26 -10.57
N ALA A 398 -12.11 -8.10 -9.98
CA ALA A 398 -12.06 -6.83 -10.71
C ALA A 398 -10.97 -6.87 -11.78
N TYR A 399 -9.81 -7.44 -11.44
CA TYR A 399 -8.72 -7.65 -12.38
C TYR A 399 -9.11 -8.60 -13.52
N MET A 400 -9.69 -9.76 -13.22
CA MET A 400 -10.07 -10.72 -14.27
C MET A 400 -11.14 -10.14 -15.22
N LYS A 401 -12.07 -9.31 -14.72
CA LYS A 401 -13.00 -8.56 -15.58
C LYS A 401 -12.31 -7.48 -16.40
N TYR A 402 -11.35 -6.76 -15.82
CA TYR A 402 -10.51 -5.81 -16.57
C TYR A 402 -9.76 -6.53 -17.70
N LEU A 403 -9.06 -7.62 -17.39
CA LEU A 403 -8.30 -8.44 -18.33
C LEU A 403 -9.20 -8.96 -19.45
N GLN A 404 -10.42 -9.42 -19.12
CA GLN A 404 -11.41 -9.81 -20.11
C GLN A 404 -11.83 -8.65 -21.02
N SER A 405 -11.99 -7.43 -20.48
CA SER A 405 -12.40 -6.25 -21.25
C SER A 405 -11.36 -5.76 -22.26
N ILE A 406 -10.13 -6.25 -22.16
CA ILE A 406 -9.01 -5.97 -23.09
C ILE A 406 -8.58 -7.23 -23.86
N ASP A 407 -9.48 -8.20 -24.03
CA ASP A 407 -9.23 -9.47 -24.75
C ASP A 407 -8.06 -10.30 -24.20
N GLY A 408 -7.74 -10.16 -22.92
CA GLY A 408 -6.65 -10.87 -22.26
C GLY A 408 -5.24 -10.35 -22.58
N LYS A 409 -5.13 -9.17 -23.21
CA LYS A 409 -3.87 -8.60 -23.71
C LYS A 409 -3.35 -7.48 -22.80
N ASP A 410 -3.04 -7.82 -21.55
CA ASP A 410 -2.35 -6.90 -20.62
C ASP A 410 -0.86 -6.79 -21.01
N LEU A 411 -0.14 -5.82 -20.43
CA LEU A 411 1.28 -5.62 -20.70
C LEU A 411 2.08 -6.88 -20.32
N VAL A 412 2.95 -7.33 -21.22
CA VAL A 412 3.88 -8.44 -20.95
C VAL A 412 5.11 -7.89 -20.25
N LEU A 413 5.51 -8.55 -19.17
CA LEU A 413 6.66 -8.17 -18.36
C LEU A 413 7.90 -8.95 -18.80
N ASP A 414 8.92 -8.25 -19.31
CA ASP A 414 10.12 -8.89 -19.89
C ASP A 414 10.84 -9.79 -18.86
N GLY A 415 11.23 -11.01 -19.23
CA GLY A 415 11.85 -11.97 -18.32
C GLY A 415 10.89 -12.67 -17.33
N PHE A 416 9.59 -12.34 -17.38
CA PHE A 416 8.54 -13.00 -16.60
C PHE A 416 7.47 -13.67 -17.48
N GLU A 417 7.75 -13.89 -18.77
CA GLU A 417 6.83 -14.48 -19.75
C GLU A 417 6.39 -15.91 -19.40
N LYS A 418 7.12 -16.58 -18.50
CA LYS A 418 6.74 -17.89 -17.96
C LYS A 418 5.52 -17.84 -17.04
N PHE A 419 5.16 -16.66 -16.53
CA PHE A 419 3.99 -16.47 -15.67
C PHE A 419 2.82 -15.92 -16.48
N THR A 420 1.62 -16.41 -16.18
CA THR A 420 0.40 -15.79 -16.70
C THR A 420 0.13 -14.46 -15.98
N HIS A 421 -0.66 -13.59 -16.60
CA HIS A 421 -1.16 -12.37 -15.97
C HIS A 421 -1.87 -12.63 -14.62
N GLU A 422 -2.63 -13.73 -14.50
CA GLU A 422 -3.25 -14.15 -13.24
C GLU A 422 -2.20 -14.56 -12.18
N GLN A 423 -1.13 -15.25 -12.58
CA GLN A 423 -0.02 -15.56 -11.67
C GLN A 423 0.76 -14.31 -11.25
N LEU A 424 0.96 -13.35 -12.15
CA LEU A 424 1.58 -12.06 -11.86
C LEU A 424 0.75 -11.24 -10.86
N PHE A 425 -0.58 -11.31 -10.95
CA PHE A 425 -1.47 -10.70 -9.95
C PHE A 425 -1.16 -11.25 -8.54
N PHE A 426 -1.15 -12.58 -8.37
CA PHE A 426 -0.88 -13.18 -7.06
C PHE A 426 0.56 -12.95 -6.60
N ILE A 427 1.54 -12.95 -7.52
CA ILE A 427 2.92 -12.55 -7.22
C ILE A 427 2.96 -11.14 -6.64
N SER A 428 2.22 -10.20 -7.24
CA SER A 428 2.12 -8.82 -6.74
C SER A 428 1.47 -8.74 -5.35
N VAL A 429 0.43 -9.54 -5.08
CA VAL A 429 -0.16 -9.67 -3.73
C VAL A 429 0.89 -10.16 -2.73
N GLY A 430 1.64 -11.21 -3.06
CA GLY A 430 2.69 -11.71 -2.17
C GLY A 430 3.81 -10.68 -1.97
N ARG A 431 4.10 -9.87 -2.99
CA ARG A 431 5.10 -8.82 -2.96
C ARG A 431 4.70 -7.62 -2.09
N SER A 432 3.42 -7.25 -2.10
CA SER A 432 2.91 -6.11 -1.31
C SER A 432 3.04 -6.34 0.20
N GLU A 433 3.06 -7.60 0.62
CA GLU A 433 3.20 -8.02 2.01
C GLU A 433 4.66 -8.20 2.46
N CYS A 434 5.66 -8.05 1.57
CA CYS A 434 7.05 -8.25 1.93
C CYS A 434 7.49 -7.29 3.05
N ARG A 435 7.90 -7.87 4.18
CA ARG A 435 8.38 -7.12 5.35
C ARG A 435 9.56 -7.83 6.00
N TYR A 436 10.57 -7.04 6.39
CA TYR A 436 11.65 -7.52 7.24
C TYR A 436 11.43 -7.00 8.66
N MET A 437 11.51 -7.88 9.66
CA MET A 437 11.40 -7.53 11.08
C MET A 437 12.41 -8.34 11.89
N GLU A 438 12.99 -7.69 12.90
CA GLU A 438 13.77 -8.40 13.91
C GLU A 438 12.87 -9.21 14.84
N LYS A 439 13.42 -10.27 15.44
CA LYS A 439 12.63 -11.22 16.25
C LYS A 439 11.82 -10.53 17.36
N LYS A 440 12.44 -9.57 18.07
CA LYS A 440 11.80 -8.86 19.19
C LYS A 440 10.60 -8.03 18.72
N GLU A 441 10.70 -7.37 17.58
CA GLU A 441 9.59 -6.56 17.05
C GLU A 441 8.48 -7.44 16.49
N LEU A 442 8.84 -8.58 15.90
CA LEU A 442 7.86 -9.55 15.45
C LEU A 442 7.08 -10.13 16.64
N GLU A 443 7.74 -10.36 17.78
CA GLU A 443 7.08 -10.73 19.03
C GLU A 443 6.13 -9.65 19.53
N GLU A 444 6.53 -8.37 19.47
CA GLU A 444 5.70 -7.23 19.87
C GLU A 444 4.50 -7.04 18.94
N LEU A 445 4.69 -7.23 17.63
CA LEU A 445 3.62 -7.20 16.62
C LEU A 445 2.59 -8.30 16.89
N ILE A 446 3.02 -9.55 17.13
CA ILE A 446 2.12 -10.67 17.41
C ILE A 446 1.26 -10.42 18.65
N GLU A 447 1.78 -9.69 19.64
CA GLU A 447 1.08 -9.42 20.89
C GLU A 447 0.09 -8.24 20.80
N ASN A 448 0.42 -7.21 20.03
CA ASN A 448 -0.27 -5.91 20.13
C ASN A 448 -0.89 -5.40 18.82
N ASP A 449 -0.40 -5.84 17.66
CA ASP A 449 -0.85 -5.34 16.36
C ASP A 449 -2.12 -6.09 15.91
N PRO A 450 -3.15 -5.39 15.40
CA PRO A 450 -4.31 -6.05 14.79
C PRO A 450 -3.97 -6.77 13.48
N HIS A 451 -2.81 -6.54 12.87
CA HIS A 451 -2.41 -7.26 11.65
C HIS A 451 -1.72 -8.58 11.97
N THR A 452 -2.10 -9.61 11.23
CA THR A 452 -1.37 -10.88 11.23
C THR A 452 0.04 -10.68 10.65
N PRO A 453 1.10 -11.33 11.20
CA PRO A 453 2.44 -11.31 10.62
C PRO A 453 2.46 -11.61 9.13
N ALA A 454 3.24 -10.83 8.36
CA ALA A 454 3.25 -10.83 6.88
C ALA A 454 3.34 -12.23 6.23
N GLU A 455 4.19 -13.12 6.73
CA GLU A 455 4.31 -14.49 6.20
C GLU A 455 3.00 -15.28 6.35
N ILE A 456 2.40 -15.21 7.54
CA ILE A 456 1.16 -15.93 7.85
C ILE A 456 0.01 -15.28 7.08
N ARG A 457 -0.08 -13.95 7.09
CA ARG A 457 -1.10 -13.16 6.38
C ARG A 457 -1.14 -13.55 4.91
N THR A 458 -0.02 -13.46 4.22
CA THR A 458 0.11 -13.81 2.80
C THR A 458 -0.32 -15.25 2.52
N ASN A 459 0.25 -16.20 3.27
CA ASN A 459 0.04 -17.62 3.01
C ASN A 459 -1.41 -18.05 3.31
N VAL A 460 -1.99 -17.60 4.43
CA VAL A 460 -3.35 -17.99 4.82
C VAL A 460 -4.38 -17.39 3.86
N VAL A 461 -4.27 -16.10 3.53
CA VAL A 461 -5.16 -15.41 2.58
C VAL A 461 -5.16 -16.11 1.22
N LEU A 462 -3.99 -16.41 0.67
CA LEU A 462 -3.89 -17.12 -0.63
C LEU A 462 -4.37 -18.57 -0.53
N SER A 463 -4.08 -19.28 0.57
CA SER A 463 -4.52 -20.66 0.78
C SER A 463 -6.05 -20.80 0.87
N ASN A 464 -6.74 -19.75 1.33
CA ASN A 464 -8.20 -19.69 1.34
C ASN A 464 -8.81 -19.43 -0.04
N TYR A 465 -8.01 -19.08 -1.05
CA TYR A 465 -8.52 -18.64 -2.34
C TYR A 465 -8.34 -19.69 -3.44
N LYS A 466 -9.43 -20.38 -3.82
CA LYS A 466 -9.40 -21.46 -4.84
C LYS A 466 -8.78 -21.04 -6.19
N PRO A 467 -9.02 -19.82 -6.72
CA PRO A 467 -8.36 -19.38 -7.95
C PRO A 467 -6.83 -19.34 -7.84
N PHE A 468 -6.28 -18.94 -6.69
CA PHE A 468 -4.83 -18.98 -6.46
C PHE A 468 -4.28 -20.41 -6.56
N SER A 469 -4.89 -21.37 -5.85
CA SER A 469 -4.44 -22.77 -5.89
C SER A 469 -4.54 -23.35 -7.32
N LYS A 470 -5.52 -22.91 -8.11
CA LYS A 470 -5.65 -23.29 -9.52
C LYS A 470 -4.55 -22.67 -10.40
N ALA A 471 -4.28 -21.38 -10.23
CA ALA A 471 -3.27 -20.65 -11.00
C ALA A 471 -1.86 -21.23 -10.82
N PHE A 472 -1.51 -21.68 -9.61
CA PHE A 472 -0.22 -22.32 -9.32
C PHE A 472 -0.26 -23.85 -9.30
N LYS A 473 -1.42 -24.46 -9.61
CA LYS A 473 -1.62 -25.92 -9.64
C LYS A 473 -1.23 -26.61 -8.33
N CYS A 474 -1.58 -26.02 -7.19
CA CYS A 474 -1.31 -26.60 -5.88
C CYS A 474 -2.21 -27.81 -5.61
N GLU A 475 -1.62 -28.94 -5.25
CA GLU A 475 -2.33 -30.18 -4.94
C GLU A 475 -3.27 -30.00 -3.73
N LEU A 476 -4.42 -30.66 -3.75
CA LEU A 476 -5.34 -30.67 -2.60
C LEU A 476 -4.61 -31.20 -1.35
N ASN A 477 -4.83 -30.55 -0.21
CA ASN A 477 -4.14 -30.82 1.06
C ASN A 477 -2.67 -30.41 1.14
N SER A 478 -2.13 -29.74 0.11
CA SER A 478 -0.87 -29.00 0.26
C SER A 478 -1.06 -27.81 1.21
N LYS A 479 0.04 -27.29 1.76
CA LYS A 479 0.04 -26.13 2.68
C LYS A 479 -0.71 -24.92 2.10
N MET A 480 -0.59 -24.71 0.80
CA MET A 480 -1.22 -23.60 0.07
C MET A 480 -2.53 -23.97 -0.63
N ASN A 481 -3.06 -25.17 -0.40
CA ASN A 481 -4.39 -25.58 -0.86
C ASN A 481 -5.06 -26.54 0.16
N PRO A 482 -5.38 -26.05 1.38
CA PRO A 482 -6.12 -26.83 2.35
C PRO A 482 -7.55 -27.12 1.86
N GLU A 483 -8.08 -28.28 2.24
CA GLU A 483 -9.48 -28.67 1.96
C GLU A 483 -10.48 -27.70 2.58
N ASN A 484 -10.28 -27.36 3.87
CA ASN A 484 -11.11 -26.42 4.58
C ASN A 484 -10.60 -24.99 4.36
N LYS A 485 -11.41 -24.16 3.71
CA LYS A 485 -11.12 -22.74 3.43
C LYS A 485 -12.14 -21.85 4.13
N CYS A 486 -11.67 -20.80 4.80
CA CYS A 486 -12.55 -19.81 5.39
C CYS A 486 -12.94 -18.76 4.36
N GLU A 487 -14.25 -18.51 4.23
CA GLU A 487 -14.75 -17.55 3.26
C GLU A 487 -16.05 -16.90 3.75
N LEU A 488 -15.99 -15.61 4.08
CA LEU A 488 -17.17 -14.80 4.36
C LEU A 488 -17.87 -14.43 3.04
N TRP A 489 -17.09 -13.99 2.05
CA TRP A 489 -17.57 -13.43 0.79
C TRP A 489 -17.72 -14.45 -0.36
N LYS A 490 -18.02 -15.73 -0.08
CA LYS A 490 -18.30 -16.86 -1.03
C LYS A 490 -19.46 -16.68 -2.03
N THR A 491 -19.28 -17.02 -3.29
CA THR A 491 -20.38 -17.04 -4.28
C THR A 491 -21.00 -18.44 -4.35
N GLN A 492 -22.31 -18.57 -4.59
CA GLN A 492 -22.96 -19.90 -4.73
C GLN A 492 -22.45 -20.73 -5.92
N LEU A 493 -21.87 -20.09 -6.94
CA LEU A 493 -21.43 -20.71 -8.21
C LEU A 493 -20.05 -21.40 -8.17
N GLN A 494 -19.47 -21.67 -6.99
CA GLN A 494 -18.13 -22.28 -6.88
C GLN A 494 -18.11 -23.70 -6.27
N ASN A 495 -19.27 -24.35 -6.18
CA ASN A 495 -19.33 -25.79 -5.90
C ASN A 495 -18.69 -26.58 -7.05
#